data_AF-A0A7G4RJX9-F1
#
_entry.id   AF-A0A7G4RJX9-F1
#
_cell.length_a   1.000
_cell.length_b   1.000
_cell.length_c   1.000
_cell.angle_alpha   90.00
_cell.angle_beta   90.00
_cell.angle_gamma   90.00
#
_symmetry.space_group_name_H-M   'P 1'
#
loop_
_entity.id
_entity.type
_entity.pdbx_description
1 polymer ?
#
loop_
_entity_poly.entity_id
_entity_poly.type
_entity_poly.pdbx_seq_one_letter_code
_entity_poly.pdbx_strand_id
1 'polypeptide(L)'
;MSYEKQEKTPLQPVSMYNLLNWSTVYRGYNALVATLVMVQYLTNPDAAAIEYLPDVAIHAFEAIAPNSYNSLGIGGNVARGIQAGFAFFSGNSTIPSVANVVDVFNHGVNVYHRLS
;
A
#
# COMPACT_ATOMS: atom_id res chain seq x y z
N MET A 1 -8.38 -10.20 -46.36
CA MET A 1 -8.21 -10.07 -44.90
C MET A 1 -6.72 -10.11 -44.60
N SER A 2 -6.11 -8.95 -44.46
CA SER A 2 -4.71 -8.82 -44.03
C SER A 2 -4.65 -8.90 -42.51
N TYR A 3 -3.93 -9.88 -41.99
CA TYR A 3 -3.56 -9.94 -40.58
C TYR A 3 -2.56 -8.80 -40.31
N GLU A 4 -2.97 -7.78 -39.57
CA GLU A 4 -2.03 -6.80 -39.04
C GLU A 4 -1.15 -7.48 -37.99
N LYS A 5 0.15 -7.45 -38.27
CA LYS A 5 1.18 -7.99 -37.39
C LYS A 5 1.27 -7.06 -36.18
N GLN A 6 0.79 -7.51 -35.04
CA GLN A 6 0.85 -6.77 -33.78
C GLN A 6 2.32 -6.42 -33.48
N GLU A 7 2.70 -5.16 -33.66
CA GLU A 7 4.05 -4.67 -33.34
C GLU A 7 4.28 -4.86 -31.84
N LYS A 8 5.25 -5.72 -31.50
CA LYS A 8 5.74 -5.84 -30.12
C LYS A 8 6.36 -4.50 -29.75
N THR A 9 5.71 -3.77 -28.86
CA THR A 9 6.27 -2.57 -28.25
C THR A 9 7.67 -2.90 -27.73
N PRO A 10 8.71 -2.15 -28.12
CA PRO A 10 10.06 -2.41 -27.65
C PRO A 10 10.08 -2.35 -26.13
N LEU A 11 10.51 -3.43 -25.47
CA LEU A 11 10.79 -3.43 -24.05
C LEU A 11 11.89 -2.40 -23.82
N GLN A 12 11.55 -1.26 -23.19
CA GLN A 12 12.57 -0.29 -22.84
C GLN A 12 13.56 -0.94 -21.87
N PRO A 13 14.87 -0.77 -22.10
CA PRO A 13 15.87 -1.31 -21.19
C PRO A 13 15.65 -0.72 -19.79
N VAL A 14 15.69 -1.57 -18.77
CA VAL A 14 15.61 -1.14 -17.37
C VAL A 14 16.81 -0.23 -17.09
N SER A 15 16.54 1.02 -16.73
CA SER A 15 17.55 2.01 -16.34
C SER A 15 17.31 2.44 -14.89
N MET A 16 18.35 2.92 -14.19
CA MET A 16 18.19 3.47 -12.84
C MET A 16 17.16 4.62 -12.79
N TYR A 17 17.05 5.40 -13.86
CA TYR A 17 16.05 6.46 -13.99
C TYR A 17 14.61 5.90 -14.11
N ASN A 18 14.43 4.77 -14.79
CA ASN A 18 13.13 4.07 -14.84
C ASN A 18 12.78 3.41 -13.50
N LEU A 19 13.77 3.02 -12.69
CA LEU A 19 13.57 2.47 -11.35
C LEU A 19 13.25 3.53 -10.28
N LEU A 20 13.73 4.76 -10.46
CA LEU A 20 13.54 5.86 -9.50
C LEU A 20 12.38 6.79 -9.85
N ASN A 21 11.56 6.45 -10.85
CA ASN A 21 10.35 7.21 -11.11
C ASN A 21 9.37 7.08 -9.92
N TRP A 22 8.57 8.11 -9.69
CA TRP A 22 7.67 8.19 -8.53
C TRP A 22 6.73 6.98 -8.41
N SER A 23 6.22 6.46 -9.53
CA SER A 23 5.34 5.29 -9.54
C SER A 23 6.06 4.02 -9.07
N THR A 24 7.29 3.78 -9.54
CA THR A 24 8.09 2.62 -9.09
C THR A 24 8.42 2.73 -7.60
N VAL A 25 8.81 3.91 -7.13
CA VAL A 25 9.11 4.17 -5.71
C VAL A 25 7.87 3.97 -4.85
N TYR A 26 6.72 4.52 -5.25
CA TYR A 26 5.44 4.37 -4.56
C TYR A 26 5.04 2.89 -4.40
N ARG A 27 5.14 2.11 -5.49
CA ARG A 27 4.80 0.68 -5.47
C ARG A 27 5.76 -0.11 -4.59
N GLY A 28 7.06 0.18 -4.67
CA GLY A 28 8.09 -0.45 -3.84
C GLY A 28 7.92 -0.14 -2.36
N TYR A 29 7.60 1.12 -2.03
CA TYR A 29 7.28 1.54 -0.68
C TYR A 29 6.07 0.80 -0.11
N ASN A 30 4.95 0.75 -0.86
CA ASN A 30 3.77 0.01 -0.43
C ASN A 30 4.02 -1.51 -0.29
N ALA A 31 4.84 -2.11 -1.17
CA ALA A 31 5.24 -3.51 -1.06
C ALA A 31 6.05 -3.77 0.23
N LEU A 32 6.95 -2.85 0.57
CA LEU A 32 7.73 -2.91 1.81
C LEU A 32 6.82 -2.81 3.04
N VAL A 33 5.89 -1.85 3.07
CA VAL A 33 4.96 -1.69 4.19
C VAL A 33 4.10 -2.94 4.36
N ALA A 34 3.49 -3.45 3.29
CA ALA A 34 2.70 -4.70 3.34
C ALA A 34 3.51 -5.87 3.92
N THR A 35 4.78 -5.99 3.52
CA THR A 35 5.68 -7.04 4.02
C THR A 35 5.98 -6.85 5.50
N LEU A 36 6.29 -5.63 5.95
CA LEU A 36 6.60 -5.34 7.35
C LEU A 36 5.40 -5.62 8.26
N VAL A 37 4.20 -5.20 7.85
CA VAL A 37 2.96 -5.43 8.60
C VAL A 37 2.64 -6.93 8.64
N MET A 38 2.84 -7.64 7.53
CA MET A 38 2.66 -9.10 7.49
C MET A 38 3.66 -9.82 8.39
N VAL A 39 4.93 -9.40 8.43
CA VAL A 39 5.93 -9.96 9.36
C VAL A 39 5.51 -9.70 10.81
N GLN A 40 5.03 -8.51 11.15
CA GLN A 40 4.52 -8.23 12.50
C GLN A 40 3.33 -9.14 12.84
N TYR A 41 2.38 -9.33 11.93
CA TYR A 41 1.26 -10.24 12.11
C TYR A 41 1.71 -11.69 12.39
N LEU A 42 2.71 -12.17 11.66
CA LEU A 42 3.21 -13.55 11.81
C LEU A 42 4.10 -13.76 13.04
N THR A 43 4.72 -12.69 13.56
CA THR A 43 5.72 -12.78 14.64
C THR A 43 5.18 -12.33 16.00
N ASN A 44 4.04 -11.64 16.03
CA ASN A 44 3.38 -11.22 17.26
C ASN A 44 2.26 -12.21 17.63
N PRO A 45 2.40 -12.98 18.74
CA PRO A 45 1.41 -13.98 19.14
C PRO A 45 0.05 -13.37 19.53
N ASP A 46 0.02 -12.08 19.86
CA ASP A 46 -1.20 -11.37 20.25
C ASP A 46 -1.83 -10.63 19.05
N ALA A 47 -1.31 -10.78 17.84
CA ALA A 47 -1.78 -10.04 16.68
C ALA A 47 -3.23 -10.38 16.30
N ALA A 48 -4.10 -9.38 16.33
CA ALA A 48 -5.47 -9.52 15.87
C ALA A 48 -5.54 -9.40 14.34
N ALA A 49 -5.97 -10.47 13.66
CA ALA A 49 -6.08 -10.49 12.19
C ALA A 49 -6.90 -9.32 11.61
N ILE A 50 -7.93 -8.87 12.32
CA ILE A 50 -8.79 -7.75 11.93
C ILE A 50 -8.07 -6.40 11.92
N GLU A 51 -6.96 -6.26 12.65
CA GLU A 51 -6.15 -5.04 12.66
C GLU A 51 -5.08 -5.07 11.57
N TYR A 52 -4.41 -6.21 11.39
CA TYR A 52 -3.25 -6.32 10.48
C TYR A 52 -3.62 -6.66 9.04
N LEU A 53 -4.52 -7.61 8.80
CA LEU A 53 -4.77 -8.11 7.44
C LEU A 53 -5.40 -7.07 6.49
N PRO A 54 -6.33 -6.21 6.93
CA PRO A 54 -6.83 -5.13 6.08
C PRO A 54 -5.72 -4.18 5.63
N ASP A 55 -4.75 -3.92 6.50
CA ASP A 55 -3.64 -3.02 6.21
C ASP A 55 -2.66 -3.64 5.20
N VAL A 56 -2.27 -4.89 5.42
CA VAL A 56 -1.52 -5.68 4.43
C VAL A 56 -2.22 -5.69 3.08
N ALA A 57 -3.54 -5.90 3.04
CA ALA A 57 -4.31 -5.96 1.81
C ALA A 57 -4.31 -4.62 1.06
N ILE A 58 -4.50 -3.50 1.77
CA ILE A 58 -4.46 -2.16 1.18
C ILE A 58 -3.07 -1.89 0.60
N HIS A 59 -2.01 -2.06 1.39
CA HIS A 59 -0.64 -1.80 0.93
C HIS A 59 -0.21 -2.73 -0.21
N ALA A 60 -0.55 -4.02 -0.16
CA ALA A 60 -0.28 -4.94 -1.26
C ALA A 60 -1.03 -4.54 -2.54
N PHE A 61 -2.26 -4.06 -2.40
CA PHE A 61 -3.05 -3.58 -3.53
C PHE A 61 -2.42 -2.32 -4.17
N GLU A 62 -1.99 -1.35 -3.36
CA GLU A 62 -1.26 -0.16 -3.85
C GLU A 62 0.05 -0.52 -4.55
N ALA A 63 0.73 -1.57 -4.09
CA ALA A 63 1.94 -2.06 -4.73
C ALA A 63 1.66 -2.72 -6.09
N ILE A 64 0.62 -3.55 -6.18
CA ILE A 64 0.35 -4.36 -7.38
C ILE A 64 -0.36 -3.53 -8.45
N ALA A 65 -1.47 -2.88 -8.09
CA ALA A 65 -2.40 -2.21 -8.99
C ALA A 65 -2.72 -0.78 -8.50
N PRO A 66 -1.71 0.10 -8.39
CA PRO A 66 -1.94 1.48 -7.97
C PRO A 66 -2.98 2.15 -8.87
N ASN A 67 -3.76 3.06 -8.30
CA ASN A 67 -4.82 3.82 -8.97
C ASN A 67 -6.00 3.02 -9.55
N SER A 68 -5.99 1.68 -9.44
CA SER A 68 -7.17 0.87 -9.73
C SER A 68 -8.23 1.10 -8.65
N TYR A 69 -9.51 1.09 -9.05
CA TYR A 69 -10.67 1.33 -8.19
C TYR A 69 -10.56 2.59 -7.30
N ASN A 70 -10.20 3.73 -7.90
CA ASN A 70 -9.77 4.93 -7.16
C ASN A 70 -10.68 5.36 -6.00
N SER A 71 -12.00 5.45 -6.20
CA SER A 71 -12.91 5.84 -5.10
C SER A 71 -12.91 4.85 -3.94
N LEU A 72 -12.84 3.54 -4.23
CA LEU A 72 -12.75 2.50 -3.20
C LEU A 72 -11.39 2.51 -2.51
N GLY A 73 -10.30 2.69 -3.27
CA GLY A 73 -8.95 2.79 -2.73
C GLY A 73 -8.77 3.99 -1.81
N ILE A 74 -9.29 5.17 -2.19
CA ILE A 74 -9.31 6.36 -1.32
C ILE A 74 -10.12 6.06 -0.05
N GLY A 75 -11.34 5.54 -0.19
CA GLY A 75 -12.20 5.21 0.95
C GLY A 75 -11.55 4.22 1.92
N GLY A 76 -10.90 3.17 1.38
CA GLY A 76 -10.17 2.17 2.17
C GLY A 76 -9.01 2.77 2.95
N ASN A 77 -8.15 3.56 2.30
CA ASN A 77 -7.03 4.22 2.97
C ASN A 77 -7.49 5.23 4.03
N VAL A 78 -8.55 6.03 3.76
CA VAL A 78 -9.10 6.96 4.76
C VAL A 78 -9.65 6.20 5.97
N ALA A 79 -10.46 5.16 5.75
CA ALA A 79 -11.03 4.37 6.84
C ALA A 79 -9.94 3.73 7.70
N ARG A 80 -8.93 3.12 7.05
CA ARG A 80 -7.85 2.45 7.78
C ARG A 80 -6.93 3.44 8.49
N GLY A 81 -6.65 4.61 7.90
CA GLY A 81 -5.94 5.70 8.55
C GLY A 81 -6.67 6.25 9.77
N ILE A 82 -8.00 6.42 9.71
CA ILE A 82 -8.81 6.81 10.87
C ILE A 82 -8.72 5.74 11.97
N GLN A 83 -8.87 4.47 11.62
CA GLN A 83 -8.76 3.36 12.57
C GLN A 83 -7.39 3.32 13.26
N ALA A 84 -6.30 3.48 12.49
CA ALA A 84 -4.93 3.56 13.03
C ALA A 84 -4.76 4.75 13.98
N GLY A 85 -5.30 5.92 13.61
CA GLY A 85 -5.30 7.11 14.46
C GLY A 85 -6.03 6.88 15.79
N PHE A 86 -7.21 6.28 15.77
CA PHE A 86 -7.94 5.92 16.99
C PHE A 86 -7.19 4.87 17.83
N ALA A 87 -6.58 3.87 17.19
CA ALA A 87 -5.77 2.85 17.86
C ALA A 87 -4.56 3.47 18.57
N PHE A 88 -3.92 4.47 17.97
CA PHE A 88 -2.84 5.22 18.62
C PHE A 88 -3.27 5.91 19.91
N PHE A 89 -4.40 6.64 19.89
CA PHE A 89 -4.85 7.41 21.06
C PHE A 89 -5.52 6.55 22.14
N SER A 90 -6.17 5.45 21.76
CA SER A 90 -6.92 4.62 22.70
C SER A 90 -6.06 3.58 23.42
N GLY A 91 -4.93 3.17 22.84
CA GLY A 91 -4.10 2.08 23.35
C GLY A 91 -4.76 0.70 23.28
N ASN A 92 -5.99 0.60 22.75
CA ASN A 92 -6.74 -0.64 22.59
C ASN A 92 -6.47 -1.25 21.21
N SER A 93 -5.21 -1.63 20.98
CA SER A 93 -4.78 -2.28 19.75
C SER A 93 -3.63 -3.22 20.02
N THR A 94 -3.60 -4.32 19.26
CA THR A 94 -2.50 -5.28 19.23
C THR A 94 -1.36 -4.82 18.30
N ILE A 95 -1.58 -3.73 17.55
CA ILE A 95 -0.54 -3.00 16.80
C ILE A 95 0.16 -2.01 17.73
N PRO A 96 1.51 -1.98 17.76
CA PRO A 96 2.26 -0.99 18.54
C PRO A 96 1.86 0.45 18.20
N SER A 97 1.72 1.31 19.21
CA SER A 97 1.29 2.72 19.03
C SER A 97 2.12 3.48 17.99
N VAL A 98 3.43 3.29 17.96
CA VAL A 98 4.31 3.92 16.95
C VAL A 98 3.99 3.43 15.54
N ALA A 99 3.73 2.12 15.38
CA ALA A 99 3.33 1.56 14.09
C ALA A 99 1.99 2.13 13.62
N ASN A 100 1.01 2.28 14.52
CA ASN A 100 -0.26 2.93 14.22
C ASN A 100 -0.10 4.39 13.75
N VAL A 101 0.81 5.17 14.34
CA VAL A 101 1.06 6.56 13.86
C VAL A 101 1.69 6.55 12.48
N VAL A 102 2.69 5.70 12.26
CA VAL A 102 3.31 5.56 10.94
C VAL A 102 2.26 5.14 9.90
N ASP A 103 1.34 4.26 10.27
CA ASP A 103 0.26 3.77 9.42
C ASP A 103 -0.69 4.90 8.97
N VAL A 104 -1.02 5.84 9.87
CA VAL A 104 -1.76 7.07 9.51
C VAL A 104 -1.05 7.84 8.38
N PHE A 105 0.27 8.00 8.47
CA PHE A 105 1.04 8.67 7.43
C PHE A 105 1.08 7.87 6.13
N ASN A 106 1.27 6.55 6.20
CA ASN A 106 1.31 5.68 5.03
C ASN A 106 -0.01 5.77 4.24
N HIS A 107 -1.16 5.69 4.92
CA HIS A 107 -2.46 5.86 4.28
C HIS A 107 -2.67 7.28 3.75
N GLY A 108 -2.18 8.31 4.44
CA GLY A 108 -2.19 9.68 3.95
C GLY A 108 -1.41 9.84 2.62
N VAL A 109 -0.25 9.20 2.50
CA VAL A 109 0.54 9.17 1.25
C VAL A 109 -0.24 8.49 0.13
N ASN A 110 -0.91 7.37 0.41
CA ASN A 110 -1.71 6.66 -0.59
C ASN A 110 -2.92 7.48 -1.06
N VAL A 111 -3.62 8.16 -0.14
CA VAL A 111 -4.71 9.09 -0.49
C VAL A 111 -4.17 10.22 -1.35
N TYR A 112 -3.05 10.83 -0.97
CA TYR A 112 -2.42 11.91 -1.73
C TYR A 112 -2.04 11.45 -3.15
N HIS A 113 -1.37 10.31 -3.28
CA HIS A 113 -0.99 9.74 -4.58
C HIS A 113 -2.20 9.50 -5.49
N ARG A 114 -3.34 9.07 -4.95
CA ARG A 114 -4.56 8.82 -5.73
C ARG A 114 -5.27 10.11 -6.17
N LEU A 115 -5.01 11.23 -5.49
CA LEU A 115 -5.60 12.54 -5.77
C LEU A 115 -4.72 13.43 -6.69
N SER A 116 -3.43 13.11 -6.83
CA SER A 116 -2.47 13.79 -7.71
C SER A 116 -2.54 13.28 -9.15
#